data_AF-A0A1F2PA29-F1
#
_entry.id   AF-A0A1F2PA29-F1
#
_cell.length_a   1.000
_cell.length_b   1.000
_cell.length_c   1.000
_cell.angle_alpha   90.00
_cell.angle_beta   90.00
_cell.angle_gamma   90.00
#
_symmetry.space_group_name_H-M   'P 1'
#
loop_
_entity.id
_entity.type
_entity.pdbx_description
1 polymer ?
#
loop_
_entity_poly.entity_id
_entity_poly.type
_entity_poly.pdbx_seq_one_letter_code
_entity_poly.pdbx_strand_id
1 'polypeptide(L)'
;MDLVLRGTIIRKNIKFTKAESPDFTIHTENKNIFIECGSAHLSKPKLGDIKYKIYSVINKKSSKPYCDPTTALFIDITNIYYNSLINEILVERDEIREDVKNALEHTQFGNVILFAYILNKDLNRFESVYIRIDNKNTEETLLNFLNDGYPFSEHTVYNFAIPSDS
;
A
#
# COMPACT_ATOMS: atom_id res chain seq x y z
N MET A 1 -8.68 -1.48 -3.68
CA MET A 1 -7.78 -2.13 -2.70
C MET A 1 -8.38 -3.29 -1.88
N ASP A 2 -9.47 -3.10 -1.10
CA ASP A 2 -10.09 -4.13 -0.22
C ASP A 2 -10.23 -5.52 -0.90
N LEU A 3 -10.83 -5.56 -2.11
CA LEU A 3 -11.03 -6.78 -2.89
C LEU A 3 -9.73 -7.52 -3.23
N VAL A 4 -8.65 -6.80 -3.52
CA VAL A 4 -7.38 -7.41 -3.92
C VAL A 4 -6.70 -8.04 -2.71
N LEU A 5 -6.65 -7.32 -1.60
CA LEU A 5 -6.12 -7.82 -0.33
C LEU A 5 -6.89 -9.05 0.15
N ARG A 6 -8.24 -9.01 0.12
CA ARG A 6 -9.06 -10.19 0.43
C ARG A 6 -8.77 -11.35 -0.49
N GLY A 7 -8.64 -11.10 -1.79
CA GLY A 7 -8.30 -12.13 -2.76
C GLY A 7 -6.99 -12.84 -2.41
N THR A 8 -5.96 -12.09 -2.03
CA THR A 8 -4.68 -12.63 -1.57
C THR A 8 -4.84 -13.48 -0.31
N ILE A 9 -5.53 -12.96 0.71
CA ILE A 9 -5.72 -13.64 2.00
C ILE A 9 -6.50 -14.96 1.81
N ILE A 10 -7.59 -14.93 1.03
CA ILE A 10 -8.44 -16.10 0.75
C ILE A 10 -7.66 -17.17 -0.01
N ARG A 11 -6.93 -16.80 -1.07
CA ARG A 11 -6.15 -17.75 -1.88
C ARG A 11 -5.06 -18.45 -1.08
N LYS A 12 -4.53 -17.78 -0.05
CA LYS A 12 -3.54 -18.35 0.88
C LYS A 12 -4.16 -19.10 2.05
N ASN A 13 -5.49 -19.24 2.11
CA ASN A 13 -6.22 -19.90 3.19
C ASN A 13 -5.87 -19.33 4.58
N ILE A 14 -5.62 -18.02 4.65
CA ILE A 14 -5.26 -17.33 5.88
C ILE A 14 -6.54 -17.00 6.66
N LYS A 15 -6.56 -17.29 7.97
CA LYS A 15 -7.69 -16.94 8.84
C LYS A 15 -7.69 -15.45 9.12
N PHE A 16 -8.82 -14.78 8.87
CA PHE A 16 -8.95 -13.35 9.10
C PHE A 16 -10.34 -12.93 9.56
N THR A 17 -10.42 -11.77 10.20
CA THR A 17 -11.67 -11.04 10.48
C THR A 17 -11.64 -9.73 9.71
N LYS A 18 -12.76 -9.37 9.07
CA LYS A 18 -12.99 -8.02 8.55
C LYS A 18 -13.79 -7.22 9.58
N ALA A 19 -13.37 -6.00 9.87
CA ALA A 19 -14.10 -5.06 10.72
C ALA A 19 -14.06 -3.64 10.13
N GLU A 20 -14.62 -2.67 10.86
CA GLU A 20 -14.50 -1.24 10.48
C GLU A 20 -13.12 -0.66 10.83
N SER A 21 -12.48 -1.18 11.88
CA SER A 21 -11.22 -0.67 12.43
C SER A 21 -10.61 -1.73 13.36
N PRO A 22 -9.50 -2.40 12.99
CA PRO A 22 -8.84 -2.34 11.69
C PRO A 22 -9.68 -2.93 10.56
N ASP A 23 -9.36 -2.57 9.32
CA ASP A 23 -10.04 -3.10 8.12
C ASP A 23 -9.95 -4.64 8.08
N PHE A 24 -8.79 -5.18 8.48
CA PHE A 24 -8.60 -6.62 8.69
C PHE A 24 -7.75 -6.94 9.91
N THR A 25 -8.06 -8.07 10.52
CA THR A 25 -7.21 -8.74 11.51
C THR A 25 -6.86 -10.12 10.97
N ILE A 26 -5.57 -10.39 10.77
CA ILE A 26 -5.07 -11.72 10.43
C ILE A 26 -4.72 -12.45 11.72
N HIS A 27 -5.28 -13.64 11.89
CA HIS A 27 -5.06 -14.46 13.08
C HIS A 27 -3.86 -15.38 12.85
N THR A 28 -2.79 -15.15 13.60
CA THR A 28 -1.63 -16.04 13.65
C THR A 28 -1.57 -16.73 15.02
N GLU A 29 -0.72 -17.75 15.15
CA GLU A 29 -0.56 -18.47 16.43
C GLU A 29 0.01 -17.57 17.54
N ASN A 30 0.90 -16.63 17.18
CA ASN A 30 1.65 -15.84 18.14
C ASN A 30 1.03 -14.47 18.41
N LYS A 31 0.71 -13.73 17.34
CA LYS A 31 0.23 -12.35 17.44
C LYS A 31 -0.63 -11.99 16.25
N ASN A 32 -1.72 -11.27 16.49
CA ASN A 32 -2.55 -10.78 15.40
C ASN A 32 -1.80 -9.73 14.57
N ILE A 33 -1.95 -9.79 13.26
CA ILE A 33 -1.53 -8.72 12.36
C ILE A 33 -2.75 -7.87 12.06
N PHE A 34 -2.58 -6.55 12.15
CA PHE A 34 -3.63 -5.60 11.78
C PHE A 34 -3.33 -5.00 10.41
N ILE A 35 -4.35 -4.89 9.57
CA ILE A 35 -4.21 -4.27 8.26
C ILE A 35 -5.18 -3.10 8.16
N GLU A 36 -4.62 -1.94 7.84
CA GLU A 36 -5.34 -0.72 7.51
C GLU A 36 -5.32 -0.47 6.01
N CYS A 37 -6.43 0.03 5.50
CA CYS A 37 -6.60 0.44 4.13
C CYS A 37 -6.84 1.96 4.07
N GLY A 38 -6.10 2.65 3.22
CA GLY A 38 -6.33 4.03 2.83
C GLY A 38 -6.28 4.23 1.32
N SER A 39 -6.74 5.38 0.85
CA SER A 39 -6.52 5.80 -0.53
C SER A 39 -6.04 7.24 -0.57
N ALA A 40 -5.13 7.52 -1.49
CA ALA A 40 -4.62 8.86 -1.72
C ALA A 40 -5.15 9.36 -3.07
N HIS A 41 -5.94 10.44 -3.02
CA HIS A 41 -6.58 11.02 -4.20
C HIS A 41 -6.14 12.47 -4.41
N LEU A 42 -5.94 12.83 -5.67
CA LEU A 42 -5.67 14.17 -6.17
C LEU A 42 -6.86 14.63 -7.01
N SER A 43 -7.39 15.80 -6.68
CA SER A 43 -8.42 16.47 -7.48
C SER A 43 -7.82 17.50 -8.44
N LYS A 44 -6.65 18.07 -8.12
CA LYS A 44 -5.87 19.00 -8.96
C LYS A 44 -4.38 18.80 -8.64
N PRO A 45 -3.59 18.12 -9.48
CA PRO A 45 -2.25 17.71 -9.09
C PRO A 45 -1.21 18.83 -9.20
N LYS A 46 -0.53 19.18 -8.10
CA LYS A 46 0.84 19.70 -8.10
C LYS A 46 1.76 18.64 -7.48
N LEU A 47 3.04 18.64 -7.82
CA LEU A 47 4.00 17.61 -7.38
C LEU A 47 4.11 17.50 -5.84
N GLY A 48 4.10 18.64 -5.14
CA GLY A 48 4.06 18.68 -3.67
C GLY A 48 2.79 18.06 -3.06
N ASP A 49 1.69 17.98 -3.81
CA ASP A 49 0.43 17.42 -3.34
C ASP A 49 0.48 15.89 -3.26
N ILE A 50 1.30 15.23 -4.08
CA ILE A 50 1.45 13.76 -4.10
C ILE A 50 1.97 13.27 -2.76
N LYS A 51 3.15 13.79 -2.38
CA LYS A 51 3.80 13.46 -1.11
C LYS A 51 2.84 13.77 0.03
N TYR A 52 2.35 15.00 0.09
CA TYR A 52 1.45 15.47 1.14
C TYR A 52 0.22 14.56 1.32
N LYS A 53 -0.38 14.06 0.25
CA LYS A 53 -1.53 13.15 0.34
C LYS A 53 -1.17 11.80 0.94
N ILE A 54 -0.04 11.21 0.55
CA ILE A 54 0.42 9.94 1.13
C ILE A 54 0.73 10.14 2.63
N TYR A 55 1.47 11.19 2.99
CA TYR A 55 1.73 11.55 4.39
C TYR A 55 0.44 11.77 5.19
N SER A 56 -0.54 12.45 4.60
CA SER A 56 -1.84 12.69 5.25
C SER A 56 -2.57 11.39 5.59
N VAL A 57 -2.54 10.41 4.68
CA VAL A 57 -3.11 9.07 4.93
C VAL A 57 -2.36 8.35 6.05
N ILE A 58 -1.02 8.35 6.00
CA ILE A 58 -0.17 7.72 7.02
C ILE A 58 -0.46 8.33 8.40
N ASN A 59 -0.39 9.66 8.53
CA ASN A 59 -0.60 10.37 9.79
C ASN A 59 -2.03 10.17 10.35
N LYS A 60 -3.04 10.20 9.49
CA LYS A 60 -4.42 9.94 9.90
C LYS A 60 -4.56 8.54 10.49
N LYS A 61 -4.00 7.52 9.83
CA LYS A 61 -4.14 6.13 10.24
C LYS A 61 -3.20 5.76 11.40
N SER A 62 -2.07 6.42 11.54
CA SER A 62 -1.10 6.15 12.63
C SER A 62 -1.62 6.55 14.01
N SER A 63 -2.56 7.50 14.08
CA SER A 63 -3.21 7.94 15.32
C SER A 63 -4.15 6.90 15.96
N LYS A 64 -4.36 5.73 15.33
CA LYS A 64 -5.28 4.71 15.81
C LYS A 64 -4.68 3.95 17.01
N PRO A 65 -5.48 3.60 18.05
CA PRO A 65 -4.94 2.97 19.27
C PRO A 65 -4.27 1.60 19.06
N TYR A 66 -4.65 0.88 18.00
CA TYR A 66 -4.08 -0.42 17.61
C TYR A 66 -2.93 -0.29 16.60
N CYS A 67 -2.50 0.94 16.26
CA CYS A 67 -1.34 1.14 15.42
C CYS A 67 -0.08 0.75 16.21
N ASP A 68 0.50 -0.40 15.85
CA ASP A 68 1.67 -0.95 16.50
C ASP A 68 2.58 -1.61 15.44
N PRO A 69 3.76 -2.13 15.84
CA PRO A 69 4.69 -2.77 14.92
C PRO A 69 4.18 -4.01 14.17
N THR A 70 3.02 -4.57 14.53
CA THR A 70 2.31 -5.62 13.77
C THR A 70 1.26 -5.08 12.81
N THR A 71 1.10 -3.75 12.73
CA THR A 71 0.13 -3.10 11.85
C THR A 71 0.78 -2.72 10.52
N ALA A 72 0.17 -3.13 9.40
CA ALA A 72 0.53 -2.71 8.06
C ALA A 72 -0.53 -1.76 7.47
N LEU A 73 -0.08 -0.70 6.81
CA LEU A 73 -0.94 0.25 6.11
C LEU A 73 -0.82 0.05 4.60
N PHE A 74 -1.91 -0.34 3.97
CA PHE A 74 -2.04 -0.44 2.52
C PHE A 74 -2.65 0.87 2.01
N ILE A 75 -2.04 1.50 1.01
CA ILE A 75 -2.49 2.77 0.43
C ILE A 75 -2.70 2.59 -1.06
N ASP A 76 -3.94 2.78 -1.52
CA ASP A 76 -4.25 2.85 -2.94
C ASP A 76 -3.78 4.19 -3.50
N ILE A 77 -2.82 4.13 -4.42
CA ILE A 77 -2.23 5.28 -5.10
C ILE A 77 -2.53 5.28 -6.60
N THR A 78 -3.50 4.48 -7.05
CA THR A 78 -3.89 4.40 -8.47
C THR A 78 -4.25 5.77 -9.04
N ASN A 79 -4.98 6.59 -8.27
CA ASN A 79 -5.35 7.94 -8.67
C ASN A 79 -4.14 8.90 -8.73
N ILE A 80 -3.14 8.73 -7.87
CA ILE A 80 -1.88 9.49 -7.94
C ILE A 80 -1.15 9.15 -9.24
N TYR A 81 -0.98 7.86 -9.51
CA TYR A 81 -0.34 7.38 -10.74
C TYR A 81 -1.07 7.88 -11.99
N TYR A 82 -2.41 7.84 -12.00
CA TYR A 82 -3.22 8.35 -13.10
C TYR A 82 -2.97 9.83 -13.38
N ASN A 83 -3.05 10.66 -12.33
CA ASN A 83 -2.83 12.10 -12.45
C ASN A 83 -1.38 12.42 -12.83
N SER A 84 -0.41 11.65 -12.33
CA SER A 84 1.00 11.79 -12.69
C SER A 84 1.23 11.57 -14.18
N LEU A 85 0.64 10.52 -14.77
CA LEU A 85 0.74 10.25 -16.21
C LEU A 85 0.12 11.35 -17.06
N ILE A 86 -1.10 11.80 -16.74
CA ILE A 86 -1.83 12.78 -17.57
C ILE A 86 -1.20 14.17 -17.52
N ASN A 87 -0.61 14.54 -16.39
CA ASN A 87 -0.01 15.85 -16.21
C ASN A 87 1.51 15.85 -16.43
N GLU A 88 2.06 14.75 -16.97
CA GLU A 88 3.50 14.57 -17.23
C GLU A 88 4.37 14.85 -15.98
N ILE A 89 3.81 14.61 -14.80
CA ILE A 89 4.51 14.74 -13.52
C ILE A 89 5.29 13.44 -13.32
N LEU A 90 6.61 13.49 -13.46
CA LEU A 90 7.47 12.35 -13.14
C LEU A 90 7.43 12.11 -11.64
N VAL A 91 6.99 10.92 -11.26
CA VAL A 91 7.00 10.44 -9.88
C VAL A 91 8.04 9.35 -9.81
N GLU A 92 9.22 9.68 -9.28
CA GLU A 92 10.28 8.70 -9.15
C GLU A 92 9.97 7.73 -8.00
N ARG A 93 10.08 6.43 -8.30
CA ARG A 93 9.81 5.35 -7.34
C ARG A 93 10.66 5.49 -6.08
N ASP A 94 11.94 5.82 -6.25
CA ASP A 94 12.89 5.91 -5.15
C ASP A 94 12.66 7.16 -4.30
N GLU A 95 12.25 8.27 -4.93
CA GLU A 95 11.84 9.48 -4.22
C GLU A 95 10.61 9.19 -3.33
N ILE A 96 9.55 8.60 -3.88
CA ILE A 96 8.37 8.19 -3.09
C ILE A 96 8.74 7.22 -1.97
N ARG A 97 9.60 6.24 -2.26
CA ARG A 97 10.03 5.26 -1.26
C ARG A 97 10.72 5.95 -0.09
N GLU A 98 11.65 6.86 -0.36
CA GLU A 98 12.39 7.56 0.68
C GLU A 98 11.47 8.50 1.48
N ASP A 99 10.57 9.22 0.82
CA ASP A 99 9.56 10.05 1.51
C ASP A 99 8.69 9.20 2.45
N VAL A 100 8.14 8.09 1.96
CA VAL A 100 7.29 7.22 2.78
C VAL A 100 8.06 6.57 3.91
N LYS A 101 9.31 6.20 3.68
CA LYS A 101 10.19 5.70 4.73
C LYS A 101 10.40 6.74 5.83
N ASN A 102 10.69 7.99 5.47
CA ASN A 102 10.79 9.10 6.42
C ASN A 102 9.48 9.34 7.19
N ALA A 103 8.33 9.21 6.51
CA ALA A 103 7.02 9.27 7.17
C ALA A 103 6.85 8.16 8.21
N LEU A 104 7.22 6.94 7.82
CA LEU A 104 7.01 5.72 8.58
C LEU A 104 7.82 5.71 9.87
N GLU A 105 9.05 6.25 9.85
CA GLU A 105 9.92 6.37 11.04
C GLU A 105 9.29 7.17 12.20
N HIS A 106 8.29 8.01 11.92
CA HIS A 106 7.57 8.79 12.92
C HIS A 106 6.23 8.15 13.36
N THR A 107 6.00 6.89 13.01
CA THR A 107 4.77 6.16 13.34
C THR A 107 5.06 4.83 14.01
N GLN A 108 4.02 4.20 14.56
CA GLN A 108 4.12 2.86 15.13
C GLN A 108 3.87 1.75 14.11
N PHE A 109 3.46 2.08 12.86
CA PHE A 109 3.24 1.05 11.83
C PHE A 109 4.52 0.25 11.61
N GLY A 110 4.37 -1.07 11.51
CA GLY A 110 5.45 -1.92 11.03
C GLY A 110 5.70 -1.73 9.53
N ASN A 111 4.67 -1.49 8.72
CA ASN A 111 4.85 -1.44 7.27
C ASN A 111 3.87 -0.48 6.58
N VAL A 112 4.33 0.06 5.44
CA VAL A 112 3.46 0.68 4.43
C VAL A 112 3.63 -0.04 3.10
N ILE A 113 2.51 -0.38 2.46
CA ILE A 113 2.46 -0.84 1.07
C ILE A 113 1.67 0.17 0.24
N LEU A 114 2.33 0.77 -0.73
CA LEU A 114 1.67 1.58 -1.74
C LEU A 114 1.26 0.69 -2.91
N PHE A 115 0.04 0.80 -3.37
CA PHE A 115 -0.53 -0.10 -4.38
C PHE A 115 -1.13 0.70 -5.54
N ALA A 116 -0.86 0.28 -6.77
CA ALA A 116 -1.51 0.83 -7.96
C ALA A 116 -2.08 -0.29 -8.83
N TYR A 117 -3.26 -0.03 -9.39
CA TYR A 117 -3.89 -0.90 -10.37
C TYR A 117 -3.59 -0.41 -11.77
N ILE A 118 -3.06 -1.29 -12.62
CA ILE A 118 -2.66 -0.97 -13.98
C ILE A 118 -3.17 -2.03 -14.96
N LEU A 119 -3.35 -1.63 -16.21
CA LEU A 119 -3.51 -2.54 -17.34
C LEU A 119 -2.12 -2.83 -17.92
N ASN A 120 -1.61 -4.04 -17.73
CA ASN A 120 -0.42 -4.51 -18.43
C ASN A 120 -0.80 -4.86 -19.87
N LYS A 121 -0.30 -4.07 -20.82
CA LYS A 121 -0.64 -4.21 -22.24
C LYS A 121 0.08 -5.39 -22.89
N ASP A 122 1.25 -5.77 -22.39
CA ASP A 122 2.02 -6.91 -22.92
C ASP A 122 1.30 -8.23 -22.60
N LEU A 123 0.70 -8.34 -21.42
CA LEU A 123 -0.06 -9.51 -20.98
C LEU A 123 -1.57 -9.39 -21.21
N ASN A 124 -2.03 -8.24 -21.75
CA ASN A 124 -3.43 -7.90 -21.94
C ASN A 124 -4.32 -8.22 -20.72
N ARG A 125 -3.86 -7.82 -19.52
CA ARG A 125 -4.60 -8.07 -18.28
C ARG A 125 -4.40 -6.95 -17.29
N PHE A 126 -5.38 -6.79 -16.41
CA PHE A 126 -5.18 -5.95 -15.25
C PHE A 126 -4.30 -6.63 -14.22
N GLU A 127 -3.40 -5.85 -13.65
CA GLU A 127 -2.55 -6.30 -12.58
C GLU A 127 -2.25 -5.20 -11.59
N SER A 128 -1.59 -5.63 -10.54
CA SER A 128 -1.42 -4.92 -9.30
C SER A 128 0.06 -4.77 -9.06
N VAL A 129 0.53 -3.53 -9.07
CA VAL A 129 1.92 -3.19 -8.76
C VAL A 129 1.96 -2.55 -7.38
N TYR A 130 3.07 -2.75 -6.66
CA TYR A 130 3.21 -2.20 -5.32
C TYR A 130 4.65 -1.81 -4.98
N ILE A 131 4.75 -0.91 -4.01
CA ILE A 131 5.99 -0.54 -3.32
C ILE A 131 5.81 -0.91 -1.86
N ARG A 132 6.64 -1.83 -1.37
CA ARG A 132 6.72 -2.19 0.04
C ARG A 132 7.81 -1.35 0.73
N ILE A 133 7.47 -0.77 1.88
CA ILE A 133 8.38 -0.04 2.76
C ILE A 133 8.18 -0.56 4.18
N ASP A 134 9.21 -1.20 4.73
CA ASP A 134 9.20 -1.73 6.10
C ASP A 134 9.80 -0.70 7.06
N ASN A 135 9.25 -0.64 8.28
CA ASN A 135 9.80 0.14 9.39
C ASN A 135 10.94 -0.64 10.05
N LYS A 136 11.88 0.06 10.71
CA LYS A 136 12.96 -0.57 11.46
C LYS A 136 12.47 -1.44 12.62
N ASN A 137 11.30 -1.12 13.16
CA ASN A 137 10.68 -1.84 14.27
C ASN A 137 9.68 -2.92 13.82
N THR A 138 9.54 -3.22 12.52
CA THR A 138 8.56 -4.20 12.02
C THR A 138 8.68 -5.54 12.76
N GLU A 139 7.58 -6.02 13.32
CA GLU A 139 7.54 -7.30 14.01
C GLU A 139 7.70 -8.49 13.05
N GLU A 140 8.40 -9.53 13.51
CA GLU A 140 8.74 -10.70 12.68
C GLU A 140 7.49 -11.40 12.12
N THR A 141 6.42 -11.47 12.92
CA THR A 141 5.15 -12.06 12.48
C THR A 141 4.57 -11.32 11.27
N LEU A 142 4.64 -9.98 11.27
CA LEU A 142 4.21 -9.18 10.13
C LEU A 142 5.18 -9.35 8.95
N LEU A 143 6.49 -9.35 9.18
CA LEU A 143 7.48 -9.56 8.11
C LEU A 143 7.27 -10.89 7.40
N ASN A 144 6.98 -11.97 8.12
CA ASN A 144 6.72 -13.29 7.55
C ASN A 144 5.47 -13.29 6.66
N PHE A 145 4.37 -12.68 7.13
CA PHE A 145 3.17 -12.49 6.31
C PHE A 145 3.46 -11.68 5.04
N LEU A 146 4.21 -10.58 5.17
CA LEU A 146 4.55 -9.73 4.03
C LEU A 146 5.53 -10.40 3.06
N ASN A 147 6.49 -11.20 3.53
CA ASN A 147 7.42 -11.90 2.64
C ASN A 147 6.72 -12.96 1.80
N ASP A 148 5.68 -13.60 2.34
CA ASP A 148 4.88 -14.59 1.61
C ASP A 148 3.85 -13.94 0.65
N GLY A 149 3.22 -12.83 1.04
CA GLY A 149 2.17 -12.18 0.23
C GLY A 149 2.62 -11.02 -0.65
N TYR A 150 3.66 -10.31 -0.22
CA TYR A 150 4.14 -9.05 -0.78
C TYR A 150 5.68 -9.00 -0.74
N PRO A 151 6.38 -9.96 -1.37
CA PRO A 151 7.84 -10.00 -1.34
C PRO A 151 8.45 -8.75 -1.97
N PHE A 152 9.69 -8.42 -1.58
CA PHE A 152 10.49 -7.45 -2.33
C PHE A 152 10.83 -8.07 -3.69
N SER A 153 10.03 -7.79 -4.70
CA SER A 153 10.27 -8.20 -6.08
C SER A 153 10.36 -6.98 -6.99
N GLU A 154 11.24 -7.06 -7.98
CA GLU A 154 11.29 -6.12 -9.09
C GLU A 154 10.30 -6.57 -10.16
N HIS A 155 9.00 -6.45 -9.86
CA HIS A 155 7.98 -6.57 -10.91
C HIS A 155 7.86 -5.23 -11.62
N THR A 156 8.54 -5.10 -12.75
CA THR A 156 8.50 -3.89 -13.60
C THR A 156 7.61 -4.13 -14.81
N VAL A 157 6.71 -3.19 -15.04
CA VAL A 157 5.76 -3.22 -16.16
C VAL A 157 6.05 -2.00 -17.02
N TYR A 158 6.66 -2.22 -18.18
CA TYR A 158 7.09 -1.12 -19.05
C TYR A 158 5.94 -0.57 -19.89
N ASN A 159 5.07 -1.45 -20.39
CA ASN A 159 3.96 -1.09 -21.26
C ASN A 159 2.64 -1.23 -20.52
N PHE A 160 2.20 -0.13 -19.88
CA PHE A 160 0.96 -0.12 -19.12
C PHE A 160 0.03 1.04 -19.48
N ALA A 161 -1.21 0.94 -19.02
CA ALA A 161 -2.15 2.04 -18.91
C ALA A 161 -2.79 2.01 -17.52
N ILE A 162 -3.37 3.12 -17.10
CA ILE A 162 -4.16 3.16 -15.87
C ILE A 162 -5.62 3.21 -16.28
N PRO A 163 -6.47 2.26 -15.82
CA PRO A 163 -7.88 2.30 -16.16
C PRO A 163 -8.51 3.61 -15.69
N SER A 164 -9.15 4.31 -16.62
CA SER A 164 -10.02 5.45 -16.35
C SER A 164 -11.46 5.01 -16.57
N ASP A 165 -12.33 5.27 -15.60
CA ASP A 165 -13.78 5.22 -15.86
C ASP A 165 -14.10 6.36 -16.83
N SER A 166 -14.44 6.00 -18.08
CA SER A 166 -14.92 6.91 -19.12
C SER A 166 -16.37 7.31 -18.87
#